data_AF-A0A1C8ZUH9-F1
#
_entry.id   AF-A0A1C8ZUH9-F1
#
_cell.length_a   1.000
_cell.length_b   1.000
_cell.length_c   1.000
_cell.angle_alpha   90.00
_cell.angle_beta   90.00
_cell.angle_gamma   90.00
#
_symmetry.space_group_name_H-M   'P 1'
#
loop_
_entity.id
_entity.type
_entity.pdbx_description
1 polymer ?
#
loop_
_entity_poly.entity_id
_entity_poly.type
_entity_poly.pdbx_seq_one_letter_code
_entity_poly.pdbx_strand_id
1 'polypeptide(L)'
;MQNFRELTIDIALSKRISGYERIYEDGLRRRNSCVYYNTEYCKKFSGKSKILASWKSNGKIVPHPAFCYLCPYYSIKDDGKIITADLLDIYIIYVNLKGQLEKELEFIENRLSEFSYSTSIALRRRREDLLTFLDDIISKIKILLEMIRISETNGV
;
A
#
# COMPACT_ATOMS: atom_id res chain seq x y z
N MET A 1 -5.59 -20.25 16.18
CA MET A 1 -5.69 -20.38 14.71
C MET A 1 -5.27 -19.11 13.97
N GLN A 2 -5.73 -17.91 14.38
CA GLN A 2 -5.32 -16.62 13.78
C GLN A 2 -3.79 -16.43 13.71
N ASN A 3 -3.08 -16.72 14.80
CA ASN A 3 -1.61 -16.63 14.83
C ASN A 3 -0.91 -17.58 13.85
N PHE A 4 -1.49 -18.75 13.56
CA PHE A 4 -0.87 -19.72 12.65
C PHE A 4 -0.98 -19.30 11.18
N ARG A 5 -2.13 -18.71 10.79
CA ARG A 5 -2.33 -18.18 9.43
C ARG A 5 -1.44 -16.97 9.17
N GLU A 6 -1.34 -16.08 10.16
CA GLU A 6 -0.40 -14.94 10.13
C GLU A 6 1.04 -15.43 9.95
N LEU A 7 1.52 -16.36 10.80
CA LEU A 7 2.86 -16.93 10.69
C LEU A 7 3.14 -17.58 9.33
N THR A 8 2.16 -18.30 8.76
CA THR A 8 2.33 -18.91 7.43
C THR A 8 2.51 -17.86 6.33
N ILE A 9 1.74 -16.76 6.42
CA ILE A 9 1.87 -15.62 5.50
C ILE A 9 3.24 -14.96 5.68
N ASP A 10 3.67 -14.71 6.91
CA ASP A 10 4.97 -14.11 7.22
C ASP A 10 6.13 -14.93 6.67
N ILE A 11 6.10 -16.25 6.82
CA ILE A 11 7.13 -17.15 6.27
C ILE A 11 7.16 -17.11 4.74
N ALA A 12 5.98 -17.05 4.09
CA ALA A 12 5.91 -16.99 2.63
C ALA A 12 6.44 -15.66 2.09
N LEU A 13 6.10 -14.54 2.75
CA LEU A 13 6.47 -13.19 2.33
C LEU A 13 7.93 -12.85 2.63
N SER A 14 8.42 -13.19 3.83
CA SER A 14 9.80 -12.91 4.26
C SER A 14 10.87 -13.54 3.36
N LYS A 15 10.56 -14.67 2.71
CA LYS A 15 11.45 -15.33 1.75
C LYS A 15 11.58 -14.59 0.41
N ARG A 16 10.62 -13.74 0.06
CA ARG A 16 10.52 -13.11 -1.27
C ARG A 16 10.66 -11.59 -1.22
N ILE A 17 10.35 -10.97 -0.09
CA ILE A 17 10.35 -9.53 0.09
C ILE A 17 11.54 -9.15 0.97
N SER A 18 12.48 -8.40 0.39
CA SER A 18 13.61 -7.85 1.13
C SER A 18 13.13 -6.82 2.15
N GLY A 19 13.71 -6.86 3.36
CA GLY A 19 13.31 -5.94 4.44
C GLY A 19 11.88 -6.15 4.95
N TYR A 20 11.34 -7.38 4.83
CA TYR A 20 9.98 -7.72 5.24
C TYR A 20 9.64 -7.28 6.67
N GLU A 21 10.57 -7.41 7.62
CA GLU A 21 10.36 -7.01 9.01
C GLU A 21 9.91 -5.56 9.12
N ARG A 22 10.58 -4.65 8.41
CA ARG A 22 10.23 -3.22 8.39
C ARG A 22 8.83 -3.00 7.81
N ILE A 23 8.47 -3.74 6.76
CA ILE A 23 7.13 -3.68 6.15
C ILE A 23 6.06 -4.16 7.14
N TYR A 24 6.35 -5.24 7.87
CA TYR A 24 5.46 -5.77 8.90
C TYR A 24 5.27 -4.76 10.03
N GLU A 25 6.36 -4.24 10.60
CA GLU A 25 6.34 -3.26 11.70
C GLU A 25 5.58 -1.98 11.31
N ASP A 26 5.92 -1.39 10.16
CA ASP A 26 5.22 -0.19 9.66
C ASP A 26 3.75 -0.49 9.39
N GLY A 27 3.45 -1.65 8.81
CA GLY A 27 2.09 -2.12 8.56
C GLY A 27 1.29 -2.31 9.85
N LEU A 28 1.90 -2.87 10.89
CA LEU A 28 1.31 -3.05 12.21
C LEU A 28 1.00 -1.69 12.86
N ARG A 29 1.96 -0.77 12.79
CA ARG A 29 1.80 0.60 13.30
C ARG A 29 0.66 1.33 12.59
N ARG A 30 0.56 1.18 11.27
CA ARG A 30 -0.55 1.74 10.47
C ARG A 30 -1.88 1.08 10.83
N ARG A 31 -1.94 -0.25 10.94
CA ARG A 31 -3.16 -0.95 11.35
C ARG A 31 -3.70 -0.41 12.67
N ASN A 32 -2.84 -0.32 13.67
CA ASN A 32 -3.22 0.06 15.04
C ASN A 32 -3.62 1.54 15.17
N SER A 33 -3.17 2.40 14.25
CA SER A 33 -3.53 3.84 14.21
C SER A 33 -4.58 4.18 13.14
N CYS A 34 -5.07 3.19 12.40
CA CYS A 34 -6.00 3.40 11.30
C CYS A 34 -7.41 3.71 11.82
N VAL A 35 -8.03 4.78 11.31
CA VAL A 35 -9.40 5.17 11.68
C VAL A 35 -10.44 4.08 11.35
N TYR A 36 -10.11 3.22 10.39
CA TYR A 36 -10.95 2.12 9.93
C TYR A 36 -10.74 0.81 10.72
N TYR A 37 -9.78 0.74 11.63
CA TYR A 37 -9.50 -0.47 12.40
C TYR A 37 -9.91 -0.27 13.86
N ASN A 38 -10.87 -1.07 14.33
CA ASN A 38 -11.43 -0.93 15.68
C ASN A 38 -10.83 -1.92 16.69
N THR A 39 -9.55 -2.27 16.54
CA THR A 39 -8.81 -3.32 17.30
C THR A 39 -9.25 -4.76 17.04
N GLU A 40 -10.44 -4.99 16.50
CA GLU A 40 -10.91 -6.34 16.14
C GLU A 40 -10.84 -6.59 14.63
N TYR A 41 -11.37 -5.68 13.82
CA TYR A 41 -11.48 -5.84 12.37
C TYR A 41 -11.40 -4.50 11.63
N CYS A 42 -11.18 -4.59 10.32
CA CYS A 42 -11.23 -3.42 9.44
C CYS A 42 -12.66 -3.18 8.96
N LYS A 43 -13.21 -1.99 9.21
CA LYS A 43 -14.54 -1.58 8.72
C LYS A 43 -14.54 -1.05 7.30
N LYS A 44 -13.36 -0.74 6.71
CA LYS A 44 -13.26 -0.25 5.33
C LYS A 44 -13.52 -1.35 4.31
N PHE A 45 -13.02 -2.56 4.55
CA PHE A 45 -13.12 -3.67 3.62
C PHE A 45 -14.23 -4.63 4.01
N SER A 46 -15.10 -4.92 3.05
CA SER A 46 -16.10 -5.99 3.10
C SER A 46 -15.43 -7.34 3.30
N GLY A 47 -16.07 -8.27 4.03
CA GLY A 47 -15.60 -9.66 4.15
C GLY A 47 -15.51 -10.42 2.81
N LYS A 48 -16.16 -9.92 1.75
CA LYS A 48 -16.03 -10.46 0.38
C LYS A 48 -14.72 -10.05 -0.31
N SER A 49 -13.97 -9.09 0.25
CA SER A 49 -12.71 -8.61 -0.31
C SER A 49 -11.68 -9.73 -0.37
N LYS A 50 -10.95 -9.85 -1.47
CA LYS A 50 -9.85 -10.81 -1.65
C LYS A 50 -8.49 -10.13 -1.40
N ILE A 51 -8.39 -9.48 -0.25
CA ILE A 51 -7.15 -8.90 0.25
C ILE A 51 -6.44 -9.87 1.20
N LEU A 52 -5.14 -9.62 1.42
CA LEU A 52 -4.35 -10.39 2.38
C LEU A 52 -4.82 -10.14 3.82
N ALA A 53 -5.32 -11.18 4.46
CA ALA A 53 -5.93 -11.12 5.78
C ALA A 53 -5.36 -12.20 6.72
N SER A 54 -5.05 -11.82 7.96
CA SER A 54 -4.72 -12.76 9.03
C SER A 54 -5.92 -13.62 9.39
N TRP A 55 -7.14 -13.07 9.29
CA TRP A 55 -8.36 -13.78 9.63
C TRP A 55 -9.60 -13.20 8.91
N LYS A 56 -10.59 -14.05 8.64
CA LYS A 56 -11.93 -13.69 8.15
C LYS A 56 -12.98 -14.47 8.94
N SER A 57 -13.97 -13.80 9.49
CA SER A 57 -15.10 -14.44 10.20
C SER A 57 -16.34 -13.56 10.17
N ASN A 58 -17.51 -14.16 9.95
CA ASN A 58 -18.81 -13.48 9.98
C ASN A 58 -18.86 -12.17 9.14
N GLY A 59 -18.23 -12.19 7.95
CA GLY A 59 -18.17 -11.03 7.06
C GLY A 59 -17.21 -9.92 7.51
N LYS A 60 -16.50 -10.09 8.62
CA LYS A 60 -15.45 -9.20 9.12
C LYS A 60 -14.07 -9.70 8.70
N ILE A 61 -13.13 -8.77 8.53
CA ILE A 61 -11.77 -9.05 8.06
C ILE A 61 -10.74 -8.44 9.00
N VAL A 62 -9.76 -9.24 9.39
CA VAL A 62 -8.57 -8.76 10.09
C VAL A 62 -7.45 -8.69 9.07
N PRO A 63 -7.10 -7.49 8.57
CA PRO A 63 -6.07 -7.36 7.55
C PRO A 63 -4.71 -7.74 8.13
N HIS A 64 -3.91 -8.38 7.30
CA HIS A 64 -2.52 -8.68 7.62
C HIS A 64 -1.72 -7.36 7.76
N PRO A 65 -0.76 -7.24 8.70
CA PRO A 65 0.08 -6.04 8.81
C PRO A 65 0.73 -5.63 7.48
N ALA A 66 1.32 -6.58 6.76
CA ALA A 66 1.89 -6.32 5.44
C ALA A 66 0.88 -5.74 4.42
N PHE A 67 -0.41 -6.09 4.51
CA PHE A 67 -1.44 -5.41 3.70
C PHE A 67 -1.70 -3.98 4.17
N CYS A 68 -1.70 -3.72 5.47
CA CYS A 68 -1.90 -2.39 6.02
C CYS A 68 -0.79 -1.41 5.63
N TYR A 69 0.44 -1.91 5.42
CA TYR A 69 1.53 -1.14 4.80
C TYR A 69 1.18 -0.65 3.39
N LEU A 70 0.48 -1.48 2.62
CA LEU A 70 0.09 -1.23 1.22
C LEU A 70 -1.27 -0.55 1.09
N CYS A 71 -2.07 -0.48 2.15
CA CYS A 71 -3.44 0.01 2.07
C CYS A 71 -3.48 1.50 1.67
N PRO A 72 -4.13 1.87 0.54
CA PRO A 72 -4.20 3.25 0.09
C PRO A 72 -5.18 4.10 0.93
N TYR A 73 -5.96 3.47 1.82
CA TYR A 73 -7.00 4.12 2.61
C TYR A 73 -6.56 4.52 4.03
N TYR A 74 -5.34 4.20 4.44
CA TYR A 74 -4.88 4.41 5.83
C TYR A 74 -5.05 5.87 6.33
N SER A 75 -4.69 6.85 5.50
CA SER A 75 -4.70 8.27 5.88
C SER A 75 -5.98 9.02 5.45
N ILE A 76 -7.01 8.30 5.02
CA ILE A 76 -8.26 8.91 4.54
C ILE A 76 -9.23 9.06 5.71
N LYS A 77 -9.86 10.22 5.83
CA LYS A 77 -10.94 10.46 6.80
C LYS A 77 -12.04 9.41 6.61
N ASP A 78 -12.61 8.92 7.72
CA ASP A 78 -13.68 7.93 7.66
C ASP A 78 -14.86 8.48 6.87
N ASP A 79 -15.10 7.89 5.70
CA ASP A 79 -16.19 8.23 4.79
C ASP A 79 -17.44 7.36 5.02
N GLY A 80 -17.39 6.42 5.98
CA GLY A 80 -18.45 5.46 6.25
C GLY A 80 -18.66 4.42 5.13
N LYS A 81 -17.86 4.43 4.06
CA LYS A 81 -18.05 3.57 2.90
C LYS A 81 -17.29 2.27 3.05
N ILE A 82 -18.00 1.16 2.94
CA ILE A 82 -17.44 -0.19 2.84
C ILE A 82 -17.14 -0.50 1.37
N ILE A 83 -15.94 -1.00 1.09
CA ILE A 83 -15.51 -1.39 -0.26
C ILE A 83 -15.27 -2.90 -0.36
N THR A 84 -15.48 -3.45 -1.55
CA THR A 84 -15.01 -4.80 -1.91
C THR A 84 -13.88 -4.63 -2.91
N ALA A 85 -12.72 -5.18 -2.61
CA ALA A 85 -11.54 -5.09 -3.46
C ALA A 85 -10.68 -6.36 -3.35
N ASP A 86 -9.82 -6.57 -4.31
CA ASP A 86 -8.75 -7.58 -4.28
C ASP A 86 -7.35 -6.95 -4.39
N LEU A 87 -6.30 -7.79 -4.36
CA LEU A 87 -4.92 -7.31 -4.48
C LEU A 87 -4.63 -6.67 -5.84
N LEU A 88 -5.30 -7.08 -6.91
CA LEU A 88 -5.13 -6.53 -8.24
C LEU A 88 -5.73 -5.12 -8.34
N ASP A 89 -6.90 -4.90 -7.72
CA ASP A 89 -7.49 -3.56 -7.60
C ASP A 89 -6.51 -2.58 -6.92
N ILE A 90 -5.88 -3.01 -5.81
CA ILE A 90 -4.90 -2.19 -5.09
C ILE A 90 -3.65 -1.96 -5.95
N TYR A 91 -3.18 -2.98 -6.68
CA TYR A 91 -2.08 -2.84 -7.64
C TYR A 91 -2.38 -1.79 -8.72
N ILE A 92 -3.58 -1.83 -9.32
CA ILE A 92 -4.01 -0.88 -10.35
C ILE A 92 -4.03 0.55 -9.80
N ILE A 93 -4.48 0.76 -8.56
CA ILE A 93 -4.44 2.09 -7.91
C ILE A 93 -3.00 2.64 -7.91
N TYR A 94 -2.02 1.83 -7.51
CA TYR A 94 -0.63 2.29 -7.46
C TYR A 94 0.01 2.47 -8.83
N VAL A 95 -0.33 1.63 -9.82
CA VAL A 95 0.13 1.81 -11.20
C VAL A 95 -0.40 3.12 -11.79
N ASN A 96 -1.68 3.43 -11.56
CA ASN A 96 -2.26 4.69 -12.00
C ASN A 96 -1.62 5.89 -11.31
N LEU A 97 -1.38 5.79 -10.00
CA LEU A 97 -0.70 6.84 -9.23
C LEU A 97 0.73 7.06 -9.72
N LYS A 98 1.49 5.98 -9.99
CA LYS A 98 2.82 6.05 -10.60
C LYS A 98 2.80 6.84 -11.91
N GLY A 99 1.88 6.51 -12.82
CA GLY A 99 1.76 7.21 -14.10
C GLY A 99 1.37 8.68 -13.96
N GLN A 100 0.58 9.05 -12.95
CA GLN A 100 0.26 10.45 -12.65
C GLN A 100 1.50 11.21 -12.14
N LEU A 101 2.27 10.60 -11.23
CA LEU A 101 3.50 11.19 -10.69
C LEU A 101 4.57 11.37 -11.77
N GLU A 102 4.75 10.41 -12.66
CA GLU A 102 5.70 10.49 -13.79
C GLU A 102 5.35 11.67 -14.72
N LYS A 103 4.07 11.86 -15.05
CA LYS A 103 3.61 13.00 -15.85
C LYS A 103 3.82 14.34 -15.14
N GLU A 104 3.61 14.40 -13.83
CA GLU A 104 3.82 15.61 -13.05
C GLU A 104 5.31 15.96 -12.96
N LEU A 105 6.18 14.96 -12.77
CA LEU A 105 7.63 15.13 -12.79
C LEU A 105 8.11 15.65 -14.15
N GLU A 106 7.65 15.06 -15.25
CA GLU A 106 7.95 15.54 -16.61
C GLU A 106 7.53 17.00 -16.79
N PHE A 107 6.34 17.37 -16.34
CA PHE A 107 5.87 18.76 -16.38
C PHE A 107 6.77 19.70 -15.57
N ILE A 108 7.19 19.30 -14.36
CA ILE A 108 8.08 20.12 -13.52
C ILE A 108 9.47 20.25 -14.17
N GLU A 109 10.02 19.17 -14.73
CA GLU A 109 11.31 19.19 -15.40
C GLU A 109 11.31 20.11 -16.63
N ASN A 110 10.23 20.08 -17.42
CA ASN A 110 10.03 21.00 -18.52
C ASN A 110 9.95 22.46 -18.06
N ARG A 111 9.28 22.75 -16.93
CA ARG A 111 9.29 24.12 -16.39
C ARG A 111 10.65 24.53 -15.85
N LEU A 112 11.38 23.61 -15.19
CA LEU A 112 12.70 23.91 -14.64
C LEU A 112 13.73 24.25 -15.73
N SER A 113 13.58 23.72 -16.95
CA SER A 113 14.45 24.05 -18.08
C SER A 113 14.21 25.46 -18.66
N GLU A 114 13.01 26.02 -18.45
CA GLU A 114 12.61 27.36 -18.93
C GLU A 114 13.03 28.52 -17.99
N PHE A 115 13.25 28.27 -16.69
CA PHE A 115 13.54 29.32 -15.70
C PHE A 115 15.00 29.34 -15.25
N SER A 116 15.50 30.54 -14.91
CA SER A 116 16.83 30.69 -14.28
C SER A 116 16.87 30.03 -12.89
N TYR A 117 18.04 29.49 -12.55
CA TYR A 117 18.28 28.62 -11.39
C TYR A 117 17.76 29.20 -10.05
N SER A 118 17.88 30.52 -9.84
CA SER A 118 17.47 31.22 -8.61
C SER A 118 15.96 31.32 -8.41
N THR A 119 15.16 31.24 -9.48
CA THR A 119 13.71 31.48 -9.45
C THR A 119 12.90 30.19 -9.24
N SER A 120 13.57 29.04 -9.10
CA SER A 120 12.97 27.69 -9.20
C SER A 120 13.09 26.81 -7.94
N ILE A 121 13.50 27.36 -6.80
CA ILE A 121 13.75 26.58 -5.56
C ILE A 121 12.51 25.78 -5.12
N ALA A 122 11.32 26.37 -5.18
CA ALA A 122 10.08 25.69 -4.81
C ALA A 122 9.75 24.51 -5.74
N LEU A 123 9.97 24.66 -7.05
CA LEU A 123 9.75 23.61 -8.04
C LEU A 123 10.74 22.45 -7.84
N ARG A 124 12.00 22.76 -7.51
CA ARG A 124 13.02 21.75 -7.20
C ARG A 124 12.67 20.94 -5.96
N ARG A 125 12.23 21.59 -4.88
CA ARG A 125 11.78 20.88 -3.67
C ARG A 125 10.62 19.95 -3.98
N ARG A 126 9.61 20.45 -4.69
CA ARG A 126 8.47 19.63 -5.13
C ARG A 126 8.93 18.45 -5.98
N ARG A 127 9.89 18.62 -6.88
CA ARG A 127 10.47 17.53 -7.67
C ARG A 127 11.07 16.44 -6.78
N GLU A 128 11.91 16.80 -5.81
CA GLU A 128 12.51 15.84 -4.89
C GLU A 128 11.47 15.12 -4.03
N ASP A 129 10.44 15.84 -3.57
CA ASP A 129 9.31 15.24 -2.83
C ASP A 129 8.56 14.22 -3.69
N LEU A 130 8.30 14.55 -4.97
CA LEU A 130 7.63 13.65 -5.92
C LEU A 130 8.50 12.44 -6.27
N LEU A 131 9.83 12.60 -6.42
CA LEU A 131 10.74 11.49 -6.65
C LEU A 131 10.75 10.52 -5.46
N THR A 132 10.85 11.05 -4.25
CA THR A 132 10.78 10.26 -3.02
C THR A 132 9.45 9.49 -2.93
N PHE A 133 8.35 10.15 -3.28
CA PHE A 133 7.05 9.51 -3.29
C PHE A 133 6.92 8.45 -4.39
N LEU A 134 7.46 8.71 -5.59
CA LEU A 134 7.51 7.76 -6.69
C LEU A 134 8.28 6.48 -6.30
N ASP A 135 9.40 6.62 -5.59
CA ASP A 135 10.17 5.48 -5.09
C ASP A 135 9.36 4.62 -4.09
N ASP A 136 8.60 5.26 -3.18
CA ASP A 136 7.67 4.55 -2.29
C ASP A 136 6.58 3.81 -3.09
N ILE A 137 5.99 4.46 -4.10
CA ILE A 137 4.97 3.82 -4.96
C ILE A 137 5.56 2.62 -5.71
N ILE A 138 6.74 2.75 -6.30
CA ILE A 138 7.43 1.67 -7.01
C ILE A 138 7.72 0.50 -6.07
N SER A 139 8.17 0.77 -4.85
CA SER A 139 8.39 -0.24 -3.82
C SER A 139 7.09 -1.00 -3.49
N LYS A 140 5.99 -0.27 -3.26
CA LYS A 140 4.68 -0.88 -2.98
C LYS A 140 4.15 -1.71 -4.14
N ILE A 141 4.35 -1.28 -5.39
CA ILE A 141 4.01 -2.04 -6.60
C ILE A 141 4.76 -3.38 -6.62
N LYS A 142 6.07 -3.38 -6.35
CA LYS A 142 6.88 -4.61 -6.30
C LYS A 142 6.38 -5.59 -5.23
N ILE A 143 6.08 -5.07 -4.03
CA ILE A 143 5.56 -5.89 -2.94
C ILE A 143 4.18 -6.47 -3.29
N LEU A 144 3.28 -5.68 -3.88
CA LEU A 144 1.97 -6.15 -4.32
C LEU A 144 2.07 -7.26 -5.37
N LEU A 145 2.98 -7.13 -6.34
CA LEU A 145 3.22 -8.19 -7.33
C LEU A 145 3.67 -9.50 -6.68
N GLU A 146 4.59 -9.44 -5.71
CA GLU A 146 5.01 -10.63 -4.98
C GLU A 146 3.86 -11.23 -4.16
N MET A 147 3.03 -10.41 -3.52
CA MET A 147 1.84 -10.88 -2.81
C MET A 147 0.83 -11.58 -3.74
N ILE A 148 0.56 -10.98 -4.91
CA ILE A 148 -0.34 -11.56 -5.91
C ILE A 148 0.20 -12.92 -6.37
N ARG A 149 1.48 -13.00 -6.74
CA ARG A 149 2.14 -14.26 -7.14
C ARG A 149 2.02 -15.34 -6.08
N ILE A 150 2.24 -15.00 -4.80
CA ILE A 150 2.10 -15.96 -3.69
C ILE A 150 0.65 -16.43 -3.55
N SER A 151 -0.33 -15.53 -3.67
CA SER A 151 -1.75 -15.88 -3.57
C SER A 151 -2.20 -16.85 -4.67
N GLU A 152 -1.69 -16.67 -5.89
CA GLU A 152 -1.98 -17.56 -7.02
C GLU A 152 -1.26 -18.90 -6.92
N THR A 153 -0.02 -18.93 -6.42
CA THR A 153 0.80 -20.16 -6.33
C THR A 153 0.37 -21.07 -5.18
N ASN A 154 -0.10 -20.50 -4.06
CA ASN A 154 -0.42 -21.27 -2.85
C ASN A 154 -1.92 -21.54 -2.66
N GLY A 155 -2.79 -21.06 -3.56
CA GLY A 155 -4.25 -21.29 -3.48
C GLY A 155 -4.88 -20.80 -2.17
N VAL A 156 -4.45 -19.63 -1.66
CA VAL A 156 -4.97 -19.00 -0.42
C VAL A 156 -5.85 -17.80 -0.73
#